data_AF-A0A9J6RJ34-F1
#
_entry.id   AF-A0A9J6RJ34-F1
#
_cell.length_a   1.000
_cell.length_b   1.000
_cell.length_c   1.000
_cell.angle_alpha   90.00
_cell.angle_beta   90.00
_cell.angle_gamma   90.00
#
_symmetry.space_group_name_H-M   'P 1'
#
loop_
_entity.id
_entity.type
_entity.pdbx_description
1 polymer ?
#
loop_
_entity_poly.entity_id
_entity_poly.type
_entity_poly.pdbx_seq_one_letter_code
_entity_poly.pdbx_strand_id
1 'polypeptide(L)'
;MAFLYTLQQMIDRFSLLSGRILSLVSLLMMLTLSTVVVLRYGFNLGFIALQELVSYLHASVFMLATAYTLQQDGHVRVDIFYRHFSPRAKAWVNSLGGLVFLLPLCGYFVLSSWEFVLQAWAIKEGSADPGGLPAVFLLKTLIPMMAISLALQAVAEILRNALLLVTTTAEPEASA
;
A
#
# COMPACT_ATOMS: atom_id res chain seq x y z
N MET A 1 3.11 24.78 11.72
CA MET A 1 2.85 23.64 12.63
C MET A 1 1.46 23.04 12.39
N ALA A 2 0.36 23.75 12.67
CA ALA A 2 -1.00 23.22 12.55
C ALA A 2 -1.32 22.60 11.17
N PHE A 3 -0.94 23.26 10.08
CA PHE A 3 -1.14 22.74 8.72
C PHE A 3 -0.47 21.38 8.47
N LEU A 4 0.77 21.18 8.95
CA LEU A 4 1.50 19.92 8.77
C LEU A 4 0.84 18.78 9.55
N TYR A 5 0.38 19.05 10.77
CA TYR A 5 -0.38 18.08 11.57
C TYR A 5 -1.71 17.72 10.90
N THR A 6 -2.44 18.69 10.36
CA THR A 6 -3.69 18.42 9.65
C THR A 6 -3.46 17.56 8.41
N LEU A 7 -2.44 17.89 7.60
CA LEU A 7 -2.10 17.11 6.41
C LEU A 7 -1.73 15.66 6.77
N GLN A 8 -0.88 15.49 7.78
CA GLN A 8 -0.49 14.16 8.28
C GLN A 8 -1.70 13.36 8.76
N GLN A 9 -2.61 13.97 9.53
CA GLN A 9 -3.84 13.30 9.98
C GLN A 9 -4.79 12.95 8.84
N MET A 10 -4.88 13.78 7.80
CA MET A 10 -5.71 13.47 6.63
C MET A 10 -5.19 12.24 5.88
N ILE A 11 -3.87 12.18 5.65
CA ILE A 11 -3.23 11.01 5.02
C ILE A 11 -3.41 9.78 5.90
N ASP A 12 -3.23 9.92 7.22
CA ASP A 12 -3.42 8.81 8.14
C ASP A 12 -4.86 8.25 8.10
N ARG A 13 -5.86 9.13 8.08
CA ARG A 13 -7.27 8.72 7.96
C ARG A 13 -7.54 8.01 6.64
N PHE A 14 -6.95 8.48 5.55
CA PHE A 14 -7.07 7.83 4.24
C PHE A 14 -6.51 6.41 4.28
N SER A 15 -5.30 6.22 4.82
CA SER A 15 -4.68 4.89 4.96
C SER A 15 -5.48 3.96 5.86
N LEU A 16 -6.01 4.46 6.98
CA LEU A 16 -6.90 3.69 7.87
C LEU A 16 -8.20 3.26 7.17
N LEU A 17 -8.83 4.17 6.43
CA LEU A 17 -10.06 3.87 5.68
C LEU A 17 -9.79 2.83 4.60
N SER A 18 -8.69 2.97 3.87
CA SER A 18 -8.26 1.98 2.87
C SER A 18 -8.09 0.61 3.51
N GLY A 19 -7.36 0.50 4.63
CA GLY A 19 -7.21 -0.77 5.35
C GLY A 19 -8.54 -1.40 5.78
N ARG A 20 -9.50 -0.60 6.26
CA ARG A 20 -10.85 -1.08 6.63
C ARG A 20 -11.61 -1.61 5.42
N ILE A 21 -11.61 -0.88 4.31
CA ILE A 21 -12.27 -1.32 3.07
C ILE A 21 -11.63 -2.63 2.59
N LEU A 22 -10.30 -2.70 2.59
CA LEU A 22 -9.57 -3.88 2.12
C LEU A 22 -9.76 -5.10 3.02
N SER A 23 -10.03 -4.92 4.32
CA SER A 23 -10.41 -6.03 5.20
C SER A 23 -11.71 -6.72 4.75
N LEU A 24 -12.68 -5.94 4.26
CA LEU A 24 -13.92 -6.46 3.69
C LEU A 24 -13.67 -7.11 2.33
N VAL A 25 -12.78 -6.54 1.50
CA VAL A 25 -12.37 -7.14 0.22
C VAL A 25 -11.68 -8.49 0.46
N SER A 26 -10.87 -8.62 1.50
CA SER A 26 -10.25 -9.90 1.88
C SER A 26 -11.30 -10.94 2.31
N LEU A 27 -12.36 -10.52 3.02
CA LEU A 27 -13.48 -11.41 3.34
C LEU A 27 -14.21 -11.85 2.06
N LEU A 28 -14.47 -10.92 1.14
CA LEU A 28 -15.06 -11.24 -0.17
C LEU A 28 -14.18 -12.24 -0.93
N MET A 29 -12.86 -12.04 -0.97
CA MET A 29 -11.90 -12.94 -1.60
C MET A 29 -11.99 -14.36 -1.02
N MET A 30 -12.05 -14.49 0.31
CA MET A 30 -12.22 -15.78 0.97
C MET A 30 -13.51 -16.48 0.56
N LEU A 31 -14.64 -15.75 0.52
CA LEU A 31 -15.93 -16.30 0.11
C LEU A 31 -15.94 -16.71 -1.37
N THR A 32 -15.34 -15.89 -2.24
CA THR A 32 -15.19 -16.21 -3.66
C THR A 32 -14.33 -17.45 -3.86
N LEU A 33 -13.18 -17.54 -3.19
CA LEU A 33 -12.30 -18.71 -3.27
C LEU A 33 -12.99 -19.97 -2.74
N SER A 34 -13.71 -19.87 -1.63
CA SER A 34 -14.50 -20.99 -1.08
C SER A 34 -15.55 -21.46 -2.08
N THR A 35 -16.22 -20.52 -2.76
CA THR A 35 -17.20 -20.82 -3.81
C THR A 35 -16.53 -21.54 -4.99
N VAL A 36 -15.34 -21.10 -5.43
CA VAL A 36 -14.57 -21.77 -6.48
C VAL A 36 -14.26 -23.22 -6.10
N VAL A 37 -13.81 -23.47 -4.87
CA VAL A 37 -13.48 -24.81 -4.38
C VAL A 37 -14.72 -25.71 -4.35
N VAL A 38 -15.84 -25.21 -3.82
CA VAL A 38 -17.11 -25.96 -3.76
C VAL A 38 -17.62 -26.30 -5.16
N LEU A 39 -17.65 -25.34 -6.09
CA LEU A 39 -18.09 -25.57 -7.46
C LEU A 39 -17.19 -26.58 -8.19
N ARG A 40 -15.87 -26.42 -8.05
CA ARG A 40 -14.89 -27.27 -8.74
C ARG A 40 -14.91 -28.69 -8.23
N TYR A 41 -14.88 -28.90 -6.92
CA TYR A 41 -14.74 -30.25 -6.35
C TYR A 41 -16.07 -30.89 -5.97
N GLY A 42 -17.09 -30.10 -5.62
CA GLY A 42 -18.42 -30.60 -5.27
C GLY A 42 -19.32 -30.82 -6.49
N PHE A 43 -19.22 -29.94 -7.50
CA PHE A 43 -20.12 -29.95 -8.66
C PHE A 43 -19.40 -30.20 -10.00
N ASN A 44 -18.08 -30.33 -9.99
CA ASN A 44 -17.26 -30.46 -11.20
C ASN A 44 -17.47 -29.30 -12.22
N LEU A 45 -17.79 -28.09 -11.71
CA LEU A 45 -18.00 -26.87 -12.49
C LEU A 45 -16.80 -25.93 -12.36
N GLY A 46 -16.31 -25.43 -13.48
CA GLY A 46 -15.19 -24.48 -13.55
C GLY A 46 -15.58 -23.17 -14.23
N PHE A 47 -15.40 -22.06 -13.52
CA PHE A 47 -15.59 -20.71 -14.07
C PHE A 47 -14.27 -19.94 -14.03
N ILE A 48 -13.71 -19.64 -15.21
CA ILE A 48 -12.42 -18.93 -15.34
C ILE A 48 -12.55 -17.51 -14.77
N ALA A 49 -13.61 -16.78 -15.12
CA ALA A 49 -13.89 -15.46 -14.54
C ALA A 49 -13.90 -15.45 -13.01
N LEU A 50 -14.39 -16.51 -12.34
CA LEU A 50 -14.42 -16.58 -10.88
C LEU A 50 -13.02 -16.80 -10.28
N GLN A 51 -12.17 -17.55 -10.97
CA GLN A 51 -10.77 -17.75 -10.59
C GLN A 51 -9.92 -16.51 -10.79
N GLU A 52 -10.13 -15.82 -11.92
CA GLU A 52 -9.52 -14.52 -12.15
C GLU A 52 -10.01 -13.50 -11.13
N LEU A 53 -11.30 -13.49 -10.76
CA LEU A 53 -11.81 -12.59 -9.74
C LEU A 53 -11.06 -12.74 -8.41
N VAL A 54 -10.74 -13.97 -7.99
CA VAL A 54 -9.90 -14.21 -6.79
C VAL A 54 -8.53 -13.54 -6.95
N SER A 55 -7.91 -13.68 -8.12
CA SER A 55 -6.62 -13.04 -8.42
C SER A 55 -6.70 -11.51 -8.40
N TYR A 56 -7.79 -10.93 -8.90
CA TYR A 56 -8.03 -9.49 -8.88
C TYR A 56 -8.25 -8.96 -7.47
N LEU A 57 -9.03 -9.67 -6.66
CA LEU A 57 -9.24 -9.34 -5.25
C LEU A 57 -7.93 -9.44 -4.47
N HIS A 58 -7.14 -10.50 -4.71
CA HIS A 58 -5.84 -10.69 -4.09
C HIS A 58 -4.88 -9.54 -4.42
N ALA A 59 -4.73 -9.21 -5.71
CA ALA A 59 -3.88 -8.10 -6.14
C ALA A 59 -4.35 -6.77 -5.52
N SER A 60 -5.67 -6.52 -5.49
CA SER A 60 -6.24 -5.31 -4.88
C SER A 60 -5.88 -5.20 -3.40
N VAL A 61 -6.05 -6.28 -2.64
CA VAL A 61 -5.68 -6.33 -1.22
C VAL A 61 -4.18 -6.12 -1.05
N PHE A 62 -3.35 -6.88 -1.76
CA PHE A 62 -1.91 -6.83 -1.61
C PHE A 62 -1.33 -5.45 -1.94
N MET A 63 -1.76 -4.88 -3.06
CA MET A 63 -1.20 -3.63 -3.58
C MET A 63 -1.73 -2.42 -2.79
N LEU A 64 -3.03 -2.34 -2.52
CA LEU A 64 -3.60 -1.16 -1.88
C LEU A 64 -3.42 -1.17 -0.36
N ALA A 65 -3.17 -2.33 0.27
CA ALA A 65 -2.92 -2.40 1.71
C ALA A 65 -1.52 -1.89 2.10
N THR A 66 -0.58 -1.78 1.17
CA THR A 66 0.80 -1.33 1.43
C THR A 66 0.87 -0.03 2.23
N ALA A 67 0.10 1.00 1.87
CA ALA A 67 0.05 2.26 2.60
C ALA A 67 -0.45 2.08 4.04
N TYR A 68 -1.51 1.29 4.23
CA TYR A 68 -2.02 0.96 5.57
C TYR A 68 -0.99 0.18 6.39
N THR A 69 -0.32 -0.80 5.78
CA THR A 69 0.73 -1.59 6.45
C THR A 69 1.91 -0.71 6.84
N LEU A 70 2.29 0.30 6.05
CA LEU A 70 3.33 1.26 6.42
C LEU A 70 2.92 2.08 7.64
N GLN A 71 1.68 2.59 7.64
CA GLN A 71 1.13 3.35 8.75
C GLN A 71 1.13 2.56 10.06
N GLN A 72 0.84 1.26 10.02
CA GLN A 72 0.81 0.39 11.20
C GLN A 72 2.20 -0.14 11.58
N ASP A 73 3.28 0.36 10.95
CA ASP A 73 4.64 -0.16 11.07
C ASP A 73 4.76 -1.68 10.79
N GLY A 74 3.82 -2.25 10.04
CA GLY A 74 3.67 -3.70 9.84
C GLY A 74 4.51 -4.30 8.71
N HIS A 75 5.30 -3.49 7.99
CA HIS A 75 6.25 -4.02 7.02
C HIS A 75 7.34 -4.81 7.73
N VAL A 76 7.73 -5.96 7.17
CA VAL A 76 8.85 -6.76 7.68
C VAL A 76 10.13 -5.94 7.54
N ARG A 77 10.79 -5.67 8.67
CA ARG A 77 12.07 -4.95 8.73
C ARG A 77 13.14 -5.84 9.35
N VAL A 78 14.37 -5.71 8.87
CA VAL A 78 15.53 -6.39 9.44
C VAL A 78 16.16 -5.49 10.50
N ASP A 79 15.65 -5.56 11.74
CA ASP A 79 15.97 -4.60 12.80
C ASP A 79 17.09 -5.07 13.74
N ILE A 80 18.22 -5.54 13.21
CA ILE A 80 19.33 -6.01 14.07
C ILE A 80 19.94 -4.84 14.86
N PHE A 81 20.25 -3.74 14.17
CA PHE A 81 20.83 -2.55 14.79
C PHE A 81 19.75 -1.55 15.24
N TYR A 82 18.67 -1.43 14.46
CA TYR A 82 17.59 -0.45 14.69
C TYR A 82 16.91 -0.59 16.05
N ARG A 83 16.83 -1.80 16.62
CA ARG A 83 16.21 -2.04 17.94
C ARG A 83 16.84 -1.22 19.06
N HIS A 84 18.16 -1.09 19.05
CA HIS A 84 18.95 -0.41 20.09
C HIS A 84 19.03 1.11 19.90
N PHE A 85 18.46 1.64 18.83
CA PHE A 85 18.55 3.07 18.52
C PHE A 85 17.66 3.90 19.43
N SER A 86 18.14 5.09 19.81
CA SER A 86 17.34 6.09 20.50
C SER A 86 16.18 6.57 19.61
N PRO A 87 15.11 7.15 20.20
CA PRO A 87 13.98 7.67 19.41
C PRO A 87 14.40 8.65 18.32
N ARG A 88 15.43 9.48 18.58
CA ARG A 88 16.02 10.39 17.58
C ARG A 88 16.71 9.65 16.43
N ALA A 89 17.54 8.66 16.74
CA ALA A 89 18.23 7.90 15.71
C ALA A 89 17.22 7.13 14.82
N LYS A 90 16.16 6.59 15.41
CA LYS A 90 15.04 5.98 14.67
C LYS A 90 14.34 6.98 13.76
N ALA A 91 14.03 8.17 14.26
CA ALA A 91 13.39 9.22 13.46
C ALA A 91 14.27 9.66 12.27
N TRP A 92 15.59 9.76 12.46
CA TRP A 92 16.53 10.04 11.36
C TRP A 92 16.53 8.93 10.31
N VAL A 93 16.66 7.67 10.73
CA VAL A 93 16.68 6.52 9.82
C VAL A 93 15.37 6.43 9.03
N ASN A 94 14.22 6.58 9.69
CA ASN A 94 12.92 6.50 9.04
C ASN A 94 12.71 7.67 8.06
N SER A 95 13.11 8.89 8.43
CA SER A 95 13.00 10.08 7.56
C SER A 95 13.89 9.95 6.33
N LEU A 96 15.17 9.62 6.53
CA LEU A 96 16.14 9.50 5.45
C LEU A 96 15.82 8.30 4.56
N GLY A 97 15.43 7.17 5.17
CA GLY A 97 15.00 5.98 4.46
C GLY A 97 13.76 6.22 3.60
N GLY A 98 12.78 6.94 4.17
CA GLY A 98 11.59 7.39 3.46
C GLY A 98 11.93 8.28 2.26
N LEU A 99 12.80 9.27 2.48
CA LEU A 99 13.13 10.28 1.48
C LEU A 99 14.04 9.75 0.35
N VAL A 100 15.06 8.96 0.68
CA VAL A 100 16.11 8.54 -0.26
C VAL A 100 15.80 7.21 -0.94
N PHE A 101 15.05 6.32 -0.29
CA PHE A 101 14.75 5.01 -0.85
C PHE A 101 13.27 4.85 -1.20
N LEU A 102 12.37 5.09 -0.24
CA LEU A 102 10.95 4.80 -0.44
C LEU A 102 10.28 5.72 -1.46
N LEU A 103 10.45 7.05 -1.34
CA LEU A 103 9.85 8.00 -2.29
C LEU A 103 10.38 7.84 -3.72
N PRO A 104 11.71 7.71 -3.96
CA PRO A 104 12.21 7.42 -5.29
C PRO A 104 11.72 6.09 -5.86
N LEU A 105 11.60 5.05 -5.03
CA LEU A 105 11.03 3.77 -5.44
C LEU A 105 9.55 3.92 -5.87
N CYS A 106 8.74 4.65 -5.11
CA CYS A 106 7.37 4.96 -5.50
C CYS A 106 7.32 5.75 -6.82
N GLY A 107 8.20 6.74 -6.98
CA GLY A 107 8.34 7.50 -8.23
C GLY A 107 8.68 6.59 -9.42
N TYR A 108 9.63 5.66 -9.24
CA TYR A 108 9.98 4.67 -10.25
C TYR A 108 8.77 3.80 -10.64
N PHE A 109 7.99 3.30 -9.68
CA PHE A 109 6.80 2.50 -9.99
C PHE A 109 5.76 3.30 -10.79
N VAL A 110 5.51 4.56 -10.43
CA VAL A 110 4.57 5.40 -11.19
C VAL A 110 5.06 5.60 -12.62
N LEU A 111 6.31 6.03 -12.81
CA LEU A 111 6.86 6.33 -14.12
C LEU A 111 6.96 5.08 -15.00
N SER A 112 7.45 3.97 -14.45
CA SER A 112 7.61 2.72 -15.19
C SER A 112 6.29 2.05 -15.56
N SER A 113 5.23 2.24 -14.76
CA SER A 113 3.91 1.65 -15.03
C SER A 113 3.00 2.54 -15.86
N TRP A 114 3.33 3.82 -16.05
CA TRP A 114 2.44 4.81 -16.67
C TRP A 114 1.99 4.40 -18.08
N GLU A 115 2.95 4.20 -18.99
CA GLU A 115 2.67 3.80 -20.38
C GLU A 115 1.99 2.43 -20.45
N PHE A 116 2.40 1.51 -19.59
CA PHE A 116 1.82 0.17 -19.49
C PHE A 116 0.32 0.22 -19.13
N VAL A 117 -0.06 1.10 -18.20
CA VAL A 117 -1.45 1.30 -17.79
C VAL A 117 -2.23 2.03 -18.89
N LEU A 118 -1.67 3.09 -19.48
CA LEU A 118 -2.35 3.84 -20.54
C LEU A 118 -2.69 2.96 -21.76
N GLN A 119 -1.74 2.13 -22.19
CA GLN A 119 -1.98 1.19 -23.29
C GLN A 119 -3.11 0.20 -22.96
N ALA A 120 -3.12 -0.34 -21.74
CA ALA A 120 -4.17 -1.25 -21.30
C ALA A 120 -5.57 -0.60 -21.33
N TRP A 121 -5.68 0.67 -20.91
CA TRP A 121 -6.92 1.42 -21.00
C TRP A 121 -7.33 1.74 -22.43
N ALA A 122 -6.37 2.10 -23.29
CA ALA A 122 -6.64 2.45 -24.68
C ALA A 122 -7.31 1.30 -25.45
N ILE A 123 -6.90 0.06 -25.17
CA ILE A 123 -7.48 -1.14 -25.79
C ILE A 123 -8.58 -1.80 -24.95
N LYS A 124 -8.89 -1.26 -23.76
CA LYS A 124 -9.75 -1.91 -22.75
C LYS A 124 -9.38 -3.38 -22.56
N GLU A 125 -8.12 -3.61 -22.18
CA GLU A 125 -7.52 -4.94 -22.11
C GLU A 125 -8.35 -5.90 -21.26
N GLY A 126 -8.72 -7.03 -21.85
CA GLY A 126 -9.41 -8.13 -21.20
C GLY A 126 -8.51 -9.35 -21.05
N SER A 127 -9.00 -10.37 -20.33
CA SER A 127 -8.29 -11.64 -20.21
C SER A 127 -8.07 -12.31 -21.56
N ALA A 128 -6.92 -12.96 -21.70
CA ALA A 128 -6.59 -13.79 -22.84
C ALA A 128 -7.33 -15.15 -22.80
N ASP A 129 -7.80 -15.56 -21.63
CA ASP A 129 -8.48 -16.84 -21.45
C ASP A 129 -9.95 -16.76 -21.88
N PRO A 130 -10.46 -17.75 -22.64
CA PRO A 130 -11.87 -17.80 -23.00
C PRO A 130 -12.78 -17.81 -21.77
N GLY A 131 -13.65 -16.82 -21.64
CA GLY A 131 -14.52 -16.67 -20.47
C GLY A 131 -13.85 -16.03 -19.24
N GLY A 132 -12.69 -15.41 -19.40
CA GLY A 132 -12.05 -14.56 -18.40
C GLY A 132 -12.67 -13.16 -18.28
N LEU A 133 -12.19 -12.38 -17.32
CA LEU A 133 -12.69 -11.04 -17.03
C LEU A 133 -12.19 -10.01 -18.05
N PRO A 134 -13.05 -9.14 -18.59
CA PRO A 134 -12.68 -8.15 -19.61
C PRO A 134 -12.07 -6.87 -18.99
N ALA A 135 -11.45 -6.96 -17.82
CA ALA A 135 -11.10 -5.81 -16.98
C ALA A 135 -9.63 -5.77 -16.53
N VAL A 136 -8.71 -6.36 -17.31
CA VAL A 136 -7.28 -6.41 -16.99
C VAL A 136 -6.69 -5.01 -16.86
N PHE A 137 -7.20 -4.04 -17.62
CA PHE A 137 -6.80 -2.64 -17.47
C PHE A 137 -7.01 -2.09 -16.05
N LEU A 138 -8.08 -2.50 -15.34
CA LEU A 138 -8.29 -2.14 -13.93
C LEU A 138 -7.22 -2.78 -13.04
N LEU A 139 -6.88 -4.03 -13.28
CA LEU A 139 -5.83 -4.71 -12.52
C LEU A 139 -4.49 -3.97 -12.64
N LYS A 140 -4.14 -3.52 -13.85
CA LYS A 140 -2.90 -2.78 -14.10
C LYS A 140 -2.89 -1.41 -13.40
N THR A 141 -4.04 -0.73 -13.25
CA THR A 141 -4.10 0.54 -12.51
C THR A 141 -3.72 0.43 -11.04
N LEU A 142 -3.78 -0.76 -10.46
CA LEU A 142 -3.38 -0.95 -9.07
C LEU A 142 -1.89 -0.64 -8.85
N ILE A 143 -1.04 -0.75 -9.87
CA ILE A 143 0.40 -0.46 -9.78
C ILE A 143 0.66 1.02 -9.43
N PRO A 144 0.25 2.00 -10.25
CA PRO A 144 0.41 3.40 -9.88
C PRO A 144 -0.41 3.77 -8.64
N MET A 145 -1.59 3.19 -8.43
CA MET A 145 -2.40 3.46 -7.23
C MET A 145 -1.67 3.06 -5.94
N MET A 146 -1.04 1.89 -5.91
CA MET A 146 -0.18 1.44 -4.81
C MET A 146 0.97 2.41 -4.59
N ALA A 147 1.69 2.76 -5.65
CA ALA A 147 2.86 3.63 -5.53
C ALA A 147 2.48 5.02 -4.99
N ILE A 148 1.37 5.59 -5.46
CA ILE A 148 0.86 6.88 -5.00
C ILE A 148 0.38 6.78 -3.55
N SER A 149 -0.40 5.77 -3.18
CA SER A 149 -0.89 5.62 -1.80
C SER A 149 0.26 5.41 -0.81
N LEU A 150 1.24 4.59 -1.19
CA LEU A 150 2.45 4.36 -0.38
C LEU A 150 3.31 5.61 -0.27
N ALA A 151 3.47 6.39 -1.35
CA ALA A 151 4.17 7.68 -1.32
C ALA A 151 3.49 8.69 -0.39
N LEU A 152 2.15 8.77 -0.42
CA LEU A 152 1.40 9.63 0.50
C LEU A 152 1.68 9.24 1.95
N GLN A 153 1.57 7.95 2.29
CA GLN A 153 1.88 7.51 3.66
C GLN A 153 3.36 7.74 4.03
N ALA A 154 4.28 7.55 3.09
CA ALA A 154 5.71 7.84 3.31
C ALA A 154 5.92 9.32 3.67
N VAL A 155 5.25 10.25 3.00
CA VAL A 155 5.27 11.67 3.34
C VAL A 155 4.74 11.92 4.75
N ALA A 156 3.63 11.28 5.15
CA ALA A 156 3.10 11.40 6.50
C ALA A 156 4.10 10.93 7.57
N GLU A 157 4.78 9.81 7.35
CA GLU A 157 5.80 9.30 8.27
C GLU A 157 7.06 10.17 8.32
N ILE A 158 7.51 10.70 7.19
CA ILE A 158 8.63 11.66 7.15
C ILE A 158 8.27 12.92 7.94
N LEU A 159 7.06 13.45 7.76
CA LEU A 159 6.59 14.63 8.50
C LEU A 159 6.52 14.36 10.00
N ARG A 160 5.98 13.20 10.41
CA ARG A 160 5.91 12.78 11.82
C ARG A 160 7.29 12.72 12.46
N ASN A 161 8.25 12.10 11.78
CA ASN A 161 9.62 11.96 12.27
C ASN A 161 10.38 13.29 12.25
N ALA A 162 10.17 14.14 11.24
CA ALA A 162 10.75 15.48 11.19
C ALA A 162 10.24 16.37 12.33
N LEU A 163 8.94 16.33 12.64
CA LEU A 163 8.36 17.05 13.76
C LEU A 163 8.97 16.60 15.10
N LEU A 164 9.17 15.30 15.30
CA LEU A 164 9.86 14.76 16.47
C LEU A 164 11.29 15.31 16.60
N LEU A 165 12.04 15.33 15.49
CA LEU A 165 13.43 15.83 15.50
C LEU A 165 13.53 17.32 15.90
N VAL A 166 12.56 18.13 15.47
CA VAL A 166 12.46 19.58 15.74
C VAL A 166 11.95 19.86 17.15
N THR A 167 11.00 19.08 17.68
CA THR A 167 10.48 19.31 19.05
C THR A 167 11.49 18.91 20.11
N THR A 168 12.23 17.80 19.93
CA THR A 168 13.26 17.39 20.90
C THR A 168 14.50 18.30 20.88
N THR A 169 14.66 19.24 19.93
CA THR A 169 15.72 20.27 19.98
C THR A 169 15.34 21.45 20.88
N ALA A 170 14.07 21.54 21.31
CA ALA A 170 13.57 22.66 22.12
C ALA A 170 13.67 22.43 23.65
N GLU A 171 14.18 21.29 24.10
CA GLU A 171 14.63 21.11 25.50
C GLU A 171 16.14 21.37 25.57
N PRO A 172 16.58 22.57 26.00
CA PRO A 172 17.94 22.74 26.47
C PRO A 172 18.08 21.98 27.79
N GLU A 173 19.27 21.43 27.99
CA GLU A 173 19.81 20.93 29.26
C GLU A 173 19.38 21.83 30.43
N ALA A 174 18.34 21.41 31.14
CA ALA A 174 17.92 22.01 32.40
C ALA A 174 17.48 20.89 33.34
N SER A 175 18.44 20.07 33.78
CA SER A 175 18.51 19.62 35.17
C SER A 175 19.76 18.76 35.43
N ALA A 176 20.58 19.31 36.33
CA ALA A 176 21.56 18.68 37.24
C ALA A 176 22.87 18.13 36.65
#